data_AF-T0Q583-F1
#
_entry.id   AF-T0Q583-F1
#
_cell.length_a   1.000
_cell.length_b   1.000
_cell.length_c   1.000
_cell.angle_alpha   90.00
_cell.angle_beta   90.00
_cell.angle_gamma   90.00
#
_symmetry.space_group_name_H-M   'P 1'
#
loop_
_entity.id
_entity.type
_entity.pdbx_description
1 polymer ?
#
loop_
_entity_poly.entity_id
_entity_poly.type
_entity_poly.pdbx_seq_one_letter_code
_entity_poly.pdbx_strand_id
1 'polypeptide(L)'
;MGCTSSRAVDDLSVVAVAASETAAAGEVATPELAVTCRDVTEEAASDKKFVITGHSVRNDGVVVYHISMPNSPDEIQRRFRDFKRLHGELKDVVLQEDCDVAIPDLPYNGLLTKLQRQHTRDLDERKEKLGELLEAAASHPVTRNSKGFQKFITLDMAP
;
A
#
# COMPACT_ATOMS: atom_id res chain seq x y z
N MET A 1 -27.29 -52.95 6.83
CA MET A 1 -26.42 -54.14 6.95
C MET A 1 -25.13 -53.86 6.20
N GLY A 2 -23.99 -54.06 6.88
CA GLY A 2 -22.63 -54.17 6.31
C GLY A 2 -21.97 -52.88 5.81
N CYS A 3 -20.68 -52.61 5.99
CA CYS A 3 -19.63 -53.21 6.81
C CYS A 3 -18.62 -52.09 7.10
N THR A 4 -18.10 -52.06 8.32
CA THR A 4 -16.96 -51.26 8.77
C THR A 4 -15.66 -51.80 8.13
N SER A 5 -14.72 -50.93 7.81
CA SER A 5 -13.30 -51.31 7.75
C SER A 5 -12.43 -50.19 8.30
N SER A 6 -11.51 -50.60 9.15
CA SER A 6 -10.66 -49.79 10.03
C SER A 6 -9.19 -49.85 9.59
N ARG A 7 -8.39 -48.90 10.11
CA ARG A 7 -6.95 -49.00 10.48
C ARG A 7 -5.95 -48.86 9.32
N ALA A 8 -4.80 -48.19 9.42
CA ALA A 8 -3.73 -48.08 10.44
C ALA A 8 -3.03 -46.69 10.34
N VAL A 9 -2.63 -45.98 11.40
CA VAL A 9 -1.40 -46.08 12.24
C VAL A 9 -0.12 -46.29 11.40
N ASP A 10 1.03 -45.64 11.54
CA ASP A 10 1.71 -44.67 12.41
C ASP A 10 2.78 -44.00 11.51
N ASP A 11 3.38 -42.86 11.88
CA ASP A 11 4.83 -42.78 12.16
C ASP A 11 5.21 -41.33 12.51
N LEU A 12 5.46 -41.12 13.79
CA LEU A 12 6.21 -39.99 14.32
C LEU A 12 7.69 -40.24 14.06
N SER A 13 8.35 -39.33 13.35
CA SER A 13 9.81 -39.18 13.47
C SER A 13 10.17 -37.73 13.75
N VAL A 14 10.32 -37.45 15.05
CA VAL A 14 11.04 -36.29 15.57
C VAL A 14 12.52 -36.54 15.36
N VAL A 15 13.22 -35.61 14.71
CA VAL A 15 14.68 -35.55 14.77
C VAL A 15 15.09 -34.15 15.23
N ALA A 16 15.50 -34.11 16.49
CA ALA A 16 16.25 -33.02 17.08
C ALA A 16 17.75 -33.23 16.79
N VAL A 17 18.43 -32.20 16.30
CA VAL A 17 19.90 -32.06 16.27
C VAL A 17 20.16 -30.58 16.54
N ALA A 18 20.39 -30.21 17.80
CA ALA A 18 21.70 -30.10 18.46
C ALA A 18 22.50 -28.87 17.98
N ALA A 19 22.73 -27.98 18.94
CA ALA A 19 23.54 -26.78 18.85
C ALA A 19 25.01 -27.09 18.53
N SER A 20 25.70 -26.14 17.89
CA SER A 20 27.04 -25.75 18.35
C SER A 20 27.47 -24.39 17.76
N GLU A 21 27.78 -23.50 18.69
CA GLU A 21 28.57 -22.27 18.57
C GLU A 21 30.05 -22.63 18.29
N THR A 22 30.82 -21.77 17.61
CA THR A 22 32.23 -21.40 17.93
C THR A 22 32.78 -20.40 16.90
N ALA A 23 33.42 -19.36 17.44
CA ALA A 23 34.08 -18.24 16.78
C ALA A 23 35.43 -18.56 16.12
N ALA A 24 35.85 -17.75 15.14
CA ALA A 24 37.23 -17.24 15.03
C ALA A 24 37.40 -16.18 13.92
N ALA A 25 37.80 -14.99 14.36
CA ALA A 25 38.69 -13.98 13.78
C ALA A 25 39.05 -14.00 12.27
N GLY A 26 38.88 -12.84 11.64
CA GLY A 26 39.54 -12.43 10.40
C GLY A 26 39.52 -10.90 10.28
N GLU A 27 40.66 -10.28 10.56
CA GLU A 27 40.90 -8.84 10.68
C GLU A 27 41.43 -8.24 9.35
N VAL A 28 41.10 -6.96 9.11
CA VAL A 28 41.74 -5.92 8.27
C VAL A 28 41.82 -6.09 6.74
N ALA A 29 41.11 -5.20 6.00
CA ALA A 29 41.73 -4.22 5.09
C ALA A 29 40.70 -3.32 4.35
N THR A 30 40.72 -2.03 4.70
CA THR A 30 40.17 -0.88 3.94
C THR A 30 41.18 -0.47 2.85
N PRO A 31 40.77 -0.12 1.62
CA PRO A 31 40.50 1.28 1.24
C PRO A 31 39.18 1.44 0.44
N GLU A 32 38.32 2.40 0.78
CA GLU A 32 38.32 3.76 0.21
C GLU A 32 38.20 3.78 -1.32
N LEU A 33 36.96 3.87 -1.82
CA LEU A 33 36.62 4.70 -2.98
C LEU A 33 35.24 5.29 -2.73
N ALA A 34 35.25 6.59 -2.43
CA ALA A 34 34.08 7.43 -2.32
C ALA A 34 33.34 7.47 -3.67
N VAL A 35 32.06 7.10 -3.66
CA VAL A 35 31.08 7.68 -4.58
C VAL A 35 30.02 8.32 -3.72
N THR A 36 30.23 9.62 -3.51
CA THR A 36 29.24 10.56 -3.05
C THR A 36 28.07 10.55 -4.03
N CYS A 37 27.01 9.80 -3.69
CA CYS A 37 25.71 10.04 -4.31
C CYS A 37 25.27 11.43 -3.86
N ARG A 38 25.41 12.35 -4.80
CA ARG A 38 25.09 13.76 -4.64
C ARG A 38 23.63 13.90 -4.27
N ASP A 39 23.43 14.56 -3.15
CA ASP A 39 22.25 15.33 -2.81
C ASP A 39 21.88 16.23 -4.01
N VAL A 40 20.70 16.00 -4.58
CA VAL A 40 19.97 17.02 -5.32
C VAL A 40 18.66 17.23 -4.56
N THR A 41 18.75 18.12 -3.57
CA THR A 41 17.78 19.20 -3.39
C THR A 41 16.35 18.73 -3.20
N GLU A 42 16.10 18.31 -1.97
CA GLU A 42 14.95 18.73 -1.19
C GLU A 42 14.52 20.17 -1.54
N GLU A 43 13.37 20.30 -2.21
CA GLU A 43 12.45 21.45 -2.15
C GLU A 43 11.20 21.07 -2.95
N ALA A 44 10.32 20.29 -2.32
CA ALA A 44 8.92 20.22 -2.70
C ALA A 44 8.08 20.66 -1.50
N ALA A 45 8.25 21.92 -1.11
CA ALA A 45 7.42 22.59 -0.14
C ALA A 45 5.94 22.55 -0.59
N SER A 46 5.18 21.62 -0.02
CA SER A 46 3.85 21.92 0.48
C SER A 46 3.53 20.98 1.63
N ASP A 47 3.94 21.38 2.84
CA ASP A 47 3.65 20.76 4.14
C ASP A 47 2.17 20.85 4.51
N LYS A 48 1.35 20.15 3.73
CA LYS A 48 0.00 19.80 4.11
C LYS A 48 -0.28 18.44 3.47
N LYS A 49 -0.45 17.44 4.32
CA LYS A 49 -0.62 16.05 3.94
C LYS A 49 -2.06 15.79 3.50
N PHE A 50 -2.24 14.96 2.49
CA PHE A 50 -3.56 14.39 2.19
C PHE A 50 -3.93 13.42 3.31
N VAL A 51 -5.04 13.68 4.01
CA VAL A 51 -5.49 12.84 5.13
C VAL A 51 -6.89 12.32 4.86
N ILE A 52 -7.08 11.01 5.02
CA ILE A 52 -8.40 10.39 4.95
C ILE A 52 -9.05 10.52 6.33
N THR A 53 -9.96 11.48 6.49
CA THR A 53 -10.59 11.82 7.77
C THR A 53 -11.60 10.78 8.21
N GLY A 54 -12.29 10.14 7.25
CA GLY A 54 -13.37 9.25 7.56
C GLY A 54 -13.84 8.39 6.40
N HIS A 55 -14.98 7.74 6.63
CA HIS A 55 -15.69 7.00 5.61
C HIS A 55 -17.18 7.05 5.89
N SER A 56 -17.98 6.96 4.83
CA SER A 56 -19.42 6.78 4.91
C SER A 56 -19.87 5.64 4.00
N VAL A 57 -20.96 4.98 4.36
CA VAL A 57 -21.62 3.96 3.53
C VAL A 57 -22.82 4.61 2.88
N ARG A 58 -22.87 4.63 1.55
CA ARG A 58 -24.04 5.12 0.82
C ARG A 58 -25.18 4.11 0.86
N ASN A 59 -26.37 4.55 0.45
CA ASN A 59 -27.59 3.72 0.41
C ASN A 59 -27.47 2.48 -0.51
N ASP A 60 -26.51 2.48 -1.44
CA ASP A 60 -26.16 1.35 -2.32
C ASP A 60 -25.17 0.36 -1.67
N GLY A 61 -24.80 0.57 -0.40
CA GLY A 61 -23.84 -0.25 0.34
C GLY A 61 -22.37 0.01 -0.03
N VAL A 62 -22.09 1.03 -0.84
CA VAL A 62 -20.71 1.34 -1.26
C VAL A 62 -20.03 2.25 -0.24
N VAL A 63 -18.84 1.84 0.21
CA VAL A 63 -17.97 2.62 1.10
C VAL A 63 -17.29 3.74 0.31
N VAL A 64 -17.37 4.95 0.86
CA VAL A 64 -16.77 6.16 0.34
C VAL A 64 -15.87 6.74 1.41
N TYR A 65 -14.67 7.15 1.02
CA TYR A 65 -13.66 7.76 1.88
C TYR A 65 -13.73 9.28 1.77
N HIS A 66 -13.61 9.96 2.90
CA HIS A 66 -13.58 11.43 2.97
C HIS A 66 -12.12 11.85 3.09
N ILE A 67 -11.66 12.69 2.17
CA ILE A 67 -10.26 13.06 2.03
C ILE A 67 -10.16 14.57 2.20
N SER A 68 -9.44 15.00 3.24
CA SER A 68 -9.09 16.40 3.43
C SER A 68 -7.89 16.74 2.57
N MET A 69 -8.03 17.78 1.75
CA MET A 69 -6.97 18.24 0.87
C MET A 69 -6.21 19.40 1.50
N PRO A 70 -4.90 19.52 1.23
CA PRO A 70 -4.08 20.61 1.74
C PRO A 70 -4.48 22.00 1.25
N ASN A 71 -4.99 22.07 0.02
CA ASN A 71 -5.17 23.32 -0.73
C ASN A 71 -6.63 23.76 -0.83
N SER A 72 -7.56 23.06 -0.18
CA SER A 72 -8.98 23.41 -0.14
C SER A 72 -9.56 23.14 1.25
N PRO A 73 -10.51 23.97 1.71
CA PRO A 73 -11.27 23.68 2.91
C PRO A 73 -12.26 22.51 2.71
N ASP A 74 -12.58 22.18 1.46
CA ASP A 74 -13.54 21.13 1.12
C ASP A 74 -12.90 19.74 1.18
N GLU A 75 -13.66 18.79 1.71
CA GLU A 75 -13.32 17.37 1.69
C GLU A 75 -13.88 16.71 0.42
N ILE A 76 -13.02 15.99 -0.30
CA ILE A 76 -13.47 15.21 -1.45
C ILE A 76 -13.89 13.81 -1.01
N GLN A 77 -14.87 13.25 -1.73
CA GLN A 77 -15.40 11.92 -1.45
C GLN A 77 -15.05 10.95 -2.57
N ARG A 78 -14.35 9.85 -2.27
CA ARG A 78 -13.92 8.87 -3.29
C ARG A 78 -14.15 7.43 -2.86
N ARG A 79 -14.51 6.56 -3.80
CA ARG A 79 -14.71 5.12 -3.57
C ARG A 79 -13.39 4.39 -3.71
N PHE A 80 -13.29 3.21 -3.11
CA PHE A 80 -12.10 2.35 -3.26
C PHE A 80 -11.69 2.10 -4.72
N ARG A 81 -12.68 1.94 -5.62
CA ARG A 81 -12.44 1.70 -7.06
C ARG A 81 -11.70 2.87 -7.73
N ASP A 82 -11.90 4.08 -7.25
CA ASP A 82 -11.27 5.29 -7.82
C ASP A 82 -9.78 5.29 -7.49
N PHE A 83 -9.43 4.91 -6.26
CA PHE A 83 -8.03 4.68 -5.87
C PHE A 83 -7.36 3.57 -6.68
N LYS A 84 -8.09 2.51 -7.05
CA LYS A 84 -7.54 1.48 -7.95
C LYS A 84 -7.18 2.02 -9.32
N ARG A 85 -8.02 2.91 -9.87
CA ARG A 85 -7.76 3.56 -11.16
C ARG A 85 -6.55 4.48 -11.05
N LEU A 86 -6.54 5.35 -10.03
CA LEU A 86 -5.41 6.24 -9.76
C LEU A 86 -4.10 5.47 -9.64
N HIS A 87 -4.05 4.43 -8.82
CA HIS A 87 -2.85 3.61 -8.65
C HIS A 87 -2.35 2.98 -9.95
N GLY A 88 -3.25 2.49 -10.80
CA GLY A 88 -2.88 1.96 -12.12
C GLY A 88 -2.26 3.05 -13.00
N GLU A 89 -2.93 4.20 -13.10
CA GLU A 89 -2.44 5.34 -13.87
C GLU A 89 -1.10 5.87 -13.34
N LEU A 90 -0.90 5.88 -12.03
CA LEU A 90 0.36 6.27 -11.42
C LEU A 90 1.49 5.28 -11.75
N LYS A 91 1.21 3.96 -11.69
CA LYS A 91 2.20 2.94 -12.08
C LYS A 91 2.56 3.07 -13.57
N ASP A 92 1.58 3.33 -14.43
CA ASP A 92 1.82 3.53 -15.86
C ASP A 92 2.70 4.78 -16.11
N VAL A 93 2.44 5.89 -15.41
CA VAL A 93 3.25 7.13 -15.52
C VAL A 93 4.67 6.90 -15.02
N VAL A 94 4.84 6.21 -13.89
CA VAL A 94 6.16 5.90 -13.33
C VAL A 94 6.99 5.05 -14.28
N LEU A 95 6.36 4.07 -14.95
CA LEU A 95 7.01 3.23 -15.96
C LEU A 95 7.30 3.97 -17.26
N GLN A 96 6.50 4.98 -17.60
CA GLN A 96 6.67 5.74 -18.85
C GLN A 96 7.75 6.82 -18.73
N GLU A 97 7.85 7.47 -17.57
CA GLU A 97 8.77 8.59 -17.32
C GLU A 97 10.03 8.16 -16.54
N ASP A 98 10.25 6.85 -16.35
CA ASP A 98 11.41 6.26 -15.64
C ASP A 98 11.71 6.97 -14.30
N CYS A 99 10.67 7.18 -13.48
CA CYS A 99 10.78 7.89 -12.21
C CYS A 99 10.98 6.94 -11.03
N ASP A 100 11.89 7.27 -10.11
CA ASP A 100 12.16 6.46 -8.89
C ASP A 100 11.10 6.66 -7.77
N VAL A 101 9.82 6.73 -8.12
CA VAL A 101 8.74 6.90 -7.14
C VAL A 101 8.25 5.54 -6.66
N ALA A 102 8.47 5.24 -5.38
CA ALA A 102 7.94 4.05 -4.73
C ALA A 102 6.42 4.20 -4.48
N ILE A 103 5.61 3.69 -5.41
CA ILE A 103 4.15 3.65 -5.23
C ILE A 103 3.79 2.48 -4.31
N PRO A 104 3.16 2.71 -3.15
CA PRO A 104 2.77 1.65 -2.24
C PRO A 104 1.67 0.79 -2.88
N ASP A 105 1.71 -0.51 -2.59
CA ASP A 105 0.70 -1.42 -3.10
C ASP A 105 -0.66 -1.19 -2.44
N LEU A 106 -1.72 -1.32 -3.25
CA LEU A 106 -3.08 -1.16 -2.76
C LEU A 106 -3.45 -2.20 -1.70
N PRO A 107 -4.18 -1.81 -0.64
CA PRO A 107 -4.69 -2.74 0.36
C PRO A 107 -5.58 -3.80 -0.30
N TYR A 108 -5.39 -5.05 0.12
CA TYR A 108 -5.99 -6.22 -0.49
C TYR A 108 -7.53 -6.15 -0.51
N ASN A 109 -8.10 -6.57 -1.62
CA ASN A 109 -9.52 -6.93 -1.70
C ASN A 109 -9.56 -8.44 -1.66
N GLY A 110 -9.91 -9.00 -0.50
CA GLY A 110 -10.09 -10.43 -0.36
C GLY A 110 -10.95 -11.01 -1.49
N LEU A 111 -10.37 -11.90 -2.30
CA LEU A 111 -11.10 -12.78 -3.23
C LEU A 111 -12.16 -13.64 -2.50
N LEU A 112 -12.20 -13.61 -1.16
CA LEU A 112 -13.07 -14.39 -0.27
C LEU A 112 -14.07 -13.55 0.53
N THR A 113 -14.26 -12.26 0.23
CA THR A 113 -15.10 -11.36 1.05
C THR A 113 -16.61 -11.60 0.97
N LYS A 114 -17.05 -12.72 0.37
CA LYS A 114 -18.45 -13.19 0.45
C LYS A 114 -18.92 -13.43 1.89
N LEU A 115 -18.01 -13.47 2.86
CA LEU A 115 -18.35 -13.33 4.28
C LEU A 115 -18.36 -11.84 4.67
N GLN A 116 -19.37 -11.12 4.19
CA GLN A 116 -19.59 -9.67 4.19
C GLN A 116 -19.31 -8.91 5.52
N ARG A 117 -19.16 -9.63 6.65
CA ARG A 117 -18.87 -9.07 7.98
C ARG A 117 -17.42 -8.62 8.18
N GLN A 118 -16.45 -9.13 7.41
CA GLN A 118 -15.03 -8.74 7.56
C GLN A 118 -14.68 -7.47 6.78
N HIS A 119 -15.42 -7.14 5.72
CA HIS A 119 -15.07 -6.03 4.85
C HIS A 119 -15.10 -4.66 5.54
N THR A 120 -15.87 -4.53 6.62
CA THR A 120 -15.93 -3.32 7.45
C THR A 120 -14.90 -3.29 8.57
N ARG A 121 -14.30 -4.44 8.93
CA ARG A 121 -13.32 -4.53 10.02
C ARG A 121 -11.97 -3.93 9.66
N ASP A 122 -11.59 -4.00 8.39
CA ASP A 122 -10.26 -3.56 7.93
C ASP A 122 -10.31 -2.22 7.19
N LEU A 123 -11.32 -1.39 7.48
CA LEU A 123 -11.46 -0.08 6.81
C LEU A 123 -10.38 0.90 7.26
N ASP A 124 -9.89 0.79 8.48
CA ASP A 124 -8.88 1.72 9.01
C ASP A 124 -7.49 1.43 8.42
N GLU A 125 -7.04 0.18 8.40
CA GLU A 125 -5.79 -0.23 7.71
C GLU A 125 -5.84 0.19 6.23
N ARG A 126 -7.00 0.00 5.61
CA ARG A 126 -7.20 0.42 4.22
C ARG A 126 -7.09 1.93 4.06
N LYS A 127 -7.66 2.75 4.97
CA LYS A 127 -7.51 4.21 4.92
C LYS A 127 -6.05 4.63 5.02
N GLU A 128 -5.31 4.01 5.92
CA GLU A 128 -3.90 4.31 6.14
C GLU A 128 -3.10 4.12 4.84
N LYS A 129 -3.18 2.93 4.23
CA LYS A 129 -2.48 2.65 2.96
C LYS A 129 -2.94 3.53 1.80
N LEU A 130 -4.23 3.88 1.75
CA LEU A 130 -4.75 4.81 0.75
C LEU A 130 -4.23 6.23 0.98
N GLY A 131 -4.03 6.65 2.24
CA GLY A 131 -3.40 7.92 2.59
C GLY A 131 -1.94 7.97 2.17
N GLU A 132 -1.18 6.92 2.47
CA GLU A 132 0.22 6.76 2.03
C GLU A 132 0.34 6.85 0.51
N LEU A 133 -0.58 6.21 -0.22
CA LEU A 133 -0.62 6.27 -1.68
C LEU A 133 -0.80 7.71 -2.19
N LEU A 134 -1.73 8.47 -1.59
CA LEU A 134 -1.97 9.85 -1.99
C LEU A 134 -0.77 10.75 -1.67
N GLU A 135 -0.13 10.51 -0.53
CA GLU A 135 1.08 11.22 -0.13
C GLU A 135 2.25 10.92 -1.07
N ALA A 136 2.50 9.65 -1.40
CA ALA A 136 3.51 9.24 -2.36
C ALA A 136 3.25 9.79 -3.77
N ALA A 137 1.98 9.85 -4.18
CA ALA A 137 1.60 10.46 -5.46
C ALA A 137 1.79 11.98 -5.48
N ALA A 138 1.56 12.64 -4.34
CA ALA A 138 1.67 14.09 -4.20
C ALA A 138 3.11 14.58 -3.98
N SER A 139 4.00 13.72 -3.46
CA SER A 139 5.38 14.08 -3.15
C SER A 139 6.22 14.33 -4.41
N HIS A 140 5.94 13.61 -5.50
CA HIS A 140 6.70 13.73 -6.73
C HIS A 140 5.97 14.56 -7.80
N PRO A 141 6.64 15.50 -8.49
CA PRO A 141 6.00 16.43 -9.44
C PRO A 141 5.39 15.70 -10.64
N VAL A 142 6.00 14.63 -11.13
CA VAL A 142 5.51 13.84 -12.27
C VAL A 142 4.16 13.20 -11.96
N THR A 143 4.05 12.50 -10.83
CA THR A 143 2.82 11.84 -10.40
C THR A 143 1.76 12.86 -9.99
N ARG A 144 2.16 13.96 -9.34
CA ARG A 144 1.26 15.04 -8.93
C ARG A 144 0.65 15.78 -10.12
N ASN A 145 1.44 16.02 -11.17
CA ASN A 145 0.95 16.71 -12.39
C ASN A 145 0.32 15.75 -13.40
N SER A 146 0.32 14.44 -13.12
CA SER A 146 -0.31 13.45 -13.97
C SER A 146 -1.81 13.74 -14.15
N LYS A 147 -2.33 13.43 -15.35
CA LYS A 147 -3.76 13.62 -15.66
C LYS A 147 -4.65 12.82 -14.71
N GLY A 148 -4.19 11.66 -14.25
CA GLY A 148 -4.93 10.80 -13.32
C GLY A 148 -5.08 11.41 -11.95
N PHE A 149 -3.97 11.89 -11.38
CA PHE A 149 -3.99 12.53 -10.07
C PHE A 149 -4.79 13.84 -10.08
N GLN A 150 -4.60 14.67 -11.12
CA GLN A 150 -5.36 15.91 -11.27
C GLN A 150 -6.85 15.66 -11.40
N LYS A 151 -7.27 14.67 -12.20
CA LYS A 151 -8.69 14.25 -12.27
C LYS A 151 -9.20 13.75 -10.92
N PHE A 152 -8.40 12.97 -10.20
CA PHE A 152 -8.80 12.43 -8.91
C PHE A 152 -9.10 13.54 -7.89
N ILE A 153 -8.28 14.59 -7.82
CA ILE A 153 -8.46 15.71 -6.88
C ILE A 153 -9.51 16.73 -7.33
N THR A 154 -9.63 16.99 -8.65
CA THR A 154 -10.53 18.04 -9.17
C THR A 154 -11.95 17.57 -9.43
N LEU A 155 -12.10 16.36 -9.97
CA LEU A 155 -13.42 15.83 -10.29
C LEU A 155 -13.98 15.23 -9.03
N ASP A 156 -14.99 15.88 -8.46
CA ASP A 156 -15.92 15.18 -7.61
C ASP A 156 -16.61 14.07 -8.40
N MET A 157 -15.95 12.90 -8.40
CA MET A 157 -16.52 11.65 -8.83
C MET A 157 -17.53 11.19 -7.77
N ALA A 158 -18.52 12.04 -7.51
CA ALA A 158 -19.83 11.61 -7.08
C ALA A 158 -20.43 10.74 -8.21
N PRO A 159 -21.20 9.71 -7.85
CA PRO A 159 -21.39 8.47 -8.62
C PRO A 159 -21.94 8.66 -10.03
#